data_AF-A0A7U9QX41-F1
#
_entry.id   AF-A0A7U9QX41-F1
#
_cell.length_a   1.000
_cell.length_b   1.000
_cell.length_c   1.000
_cell.angle_alpha   90.00
_cell.angle_beta   90.00
_cell.angle_gamma   90.00
#
_symmetry.space_group_name_H-M   'P 1'
#
loop_
_entity.id
_entity.type
_entity.pdbx_description
1 polymer ?
#
loop_
_entity_poly.entity_id
_entity_poly.type
_entity_poly.pdbx_seq_one_letter_code
_entity_poly.pdbx_strand_id
1 'polypeptide(L)' 'MMAEDYAIPISVNHNHCSSVEAAMEAVDAGVNGVMFDGSGLPFDENVEKTGQVAAYAKL' A
#
# COMPACT_ATOMS: atom_id res chain seq x y z
N MET A 1 -13.41 8.94 -5.32
CA MET A 1 -13.10 9.35 -3.92
C MET A 1 -13.31 10.85 -3.77
N MET A 2 -13.56 11.40 -2.56
CA MET A 2 -13.67 12.86 -2.37
C MET A 2 -12.45 13.65 -2.87
N ALA A 3 -11.27 13.00 -2.94
CA ALA A 3 -10.05 13.59 -3.49
C ALA A 3 -10.21 14.07 -4.96
N GLU A 4 -11.09 13.47 -5.76
CA GLU A 4 -11.32 13.82 -7.17
C GLU A 4 -12.11 15.13 -7.34
N ASP A 5 -12.78 15.61 -6.29
CA ASP A 5 -13.61 16.83 -6.34
C ASP A 5 -12.80 18.14 -6.26
N TYR A 6 -11.48 18.05 -6.08
CA TYR A 6 -10.60 19.19 -5.85
C TYR A 6 -9.58 19.38 -6.97
N ALA A 7 -9.38 20.62 -7.43
CA ALA A 7 -8.41 20.97 -8.46
C ALA A 7 -6.96 21.11 -7.95
N ILE A 8 -6.59 20.34 -6.94
CA ILE A 8 -5.22 20.25 -6.39
C ILE A 8 -4.77 18.79 -6.36
N PRO A 9 -3.47 18.49 -6.49
CA PRO A 9 -2.98 17.12 -6.39
C PRO A 9 -3.18 16.56 -4.97
N ILE A 10 -3.96 15.50 -4.84
CA ILE A 10 -4.21 14.80 -3.57
C ILE A 10 -3.86 13.33 -3.76
N SER A 11 -3.15 12.76 -2.79
CA SER A 11 -2.88 11.32 -2.71
C SER A 11 -3.60 10.74 -1.51
N VAL A 12 -4.32 9.64 -1.73
CA VAL A 12 -4.92 8.82 -0.67
C VAL A 12 -4.00 7.64 -0.42
N ASN A 13 -3.47 7.53 0.79
CA ASN A 13 -2.51 6.49 1.17
C ASN A 13 -3.02 5.67 2.36
N HIS A 14 -3.03 4.33 2.23
CA HIS A 14 -3.25 3.45 3.39
C HIS A 14 -1.92 3.24 4.12
N ASN A 15 -1.83 3.80 5.32
CA ASN A 15 -0.63 3.78 6.13
C ASN A 15 -0.57 2.54 7.05
N HIS A 16 0.62 1.93 7.19
CA HIS A 16 0.89 0.77 8.05
C HIS A 16 -0.09 -0.40 7.87
N CYS A 17 -0.26 -0.88 6.65
CA CYS A 17 -0.93 -2.15 6.41
C CYS A 17 -0.17 -3.27 7.13
N SER A 18 -0.84 -3.98 8.05
CA SER A 18 -0.23 -5.00 8.90
C SER A 18 -0.07 -6.37 8.23
N SER A 19 -0.60 -6.53 7.02
CA SER A 19 -0.44 -7.74 6.21
C SER A 19 -0.36 -7.41 4.72
N VAL A 20 0.13 -8.38 3.94
CA VAL A 20 0.19 -8.27 2.48
C VAL A 20 -1.21 -8.19 1.89
N GLU A 21 -2.15 -8.97 2.44
CA GLU A 21 -3.55 -9.00 2.04
C GLU A 21 -4.22 -7.64 2.26
N ALA A 22 -4.01 -7.02 3.44
CA ALA A 22 -4.54 -5.69 3.72
C ALA A 22 -3.99 -4.62 2.76
N ALA A 23 -2.73 -4.75 2.34
CA ALA A 23 -2.15 -3.85 1.33
C ALA A 23 -2.76 -4.09 -0.06
N MET A 24 -3.01 -5.34 -0.45
CA MET A 24 -3.69 -5.69 -1.71
C MET A 24 -5.15 -5.18 -1.73
N GLU A 25 -5.90 -5.39 -0.65
CA GLU A 25 -7.27 -4.87 -0.50
C GLU A 25 -7.30 -3.34 -0.61
N ALA A 26 -6.29 -2.65 -0.06
CA ALA A 26 -6.17 -1.21 -0.17
C ALA A 26 -5.92 -0.76 -1.63
N VAL A 27 -5.03 -1.45 -2.36
CA VAL A 27 -4.82 -1.21 -3.80
C VAL A 27 -6.12 -1.42 -4.57
N ASP A 28 -6.84 -2.53 -4.33
CA ASP A 28 -8.12 -2.83 -4.97
C ASP A 28 -9.22 -1.81 -4.66
N ALA A 29 -9.18 -1.19 -3.48
CA ALA A 29 -10.07 -0.09 -3.10
C ALA A 29 -9.78 1.23 -3.85
N GLY A 30 -8.71 1.29 -4.64
CA GLY A 30 -8.38 2.40 -5.52
C GLY A 30 -7.56 3.51 -4.87
N VAL A 31 -6.94 3.27 -3.70
CA VAL A 31 -6.02 4.25 -3.09
C VAL A 31 -4.80 4.49 -3.98
N ASN A 32 -4.17 5.66 -3.85
CA ASN A 32 -3.01 6.03 -4.66
C ASN A 32 -1.69 5.49 -4.09
N GLY A 33 -1.66 5.10 -2.82
CA GLY A 33 -0.48 4.58 -2.15
C GLY A 33 -0.80 3.61 -1.04
N VAL A 34 0.10 2.66 -0.83
CA VAL A 34 0.04 1.71 0.29
C VAL A 34 1.42 1.62 0.95
N MET A 35 1.42 1.49 2.27
CA MET A 35 2.63 1.24 3.05
C MET A 35 2.42 -0.03 3.87
N PHE A 36 3.07 -1.12 3.45
CA PHE A 36 3.13 -2.35 4.22
C PHE A 36 4.15 -2.19 5.35
N ASP A 37 3.74 -2.51 6.59
CA ASP A 37 4.61 -2.45 7.75
C ASP A 37 5.12 -3.83 8.15
N GLY A 38 6.21 -4.25 7.50
CA GLY A 38 6.98 -5.42 7.87
C GLY A 38 8.10 -5.15 8.88
N SER A 39 8.12 -3.98 9.54
CA SER A 39 9.28 -3.55 10.35
C SER A 39 9.57 -4.45 11.57
N GLY A 40 8.57 -5.22 12.02
CA GLY A 40 8.72 -6.24 13.07
C GLY A 40 9.25 -7.59 12.58
N LEU A 41 9.42 -7.79 11.27
CA LEU A 41 9.85 -9.06 10.69
C LEU A 41 11.38 -9.15 10.54
N PRO A 42 11.94 -10.37 10.43
CA PRO A 42 13.30 -10.56 9.93
C PRO A 42 13.50 -9.86 8.58
N PHE A 43 14.72 -9.37 8.32
CA PHE A 43 15.03 -8.57 7.14
C PHE A 43 14.61 -9.25 5.83
N ASP A 44 14.98 -10.52 5.63
CA ASP A 44 14.68 -11.25 4.40
C ASP A 44 13.17 -11.43 4.17
N GLU A 45 12.41 -11.69 5.25
CA GLU A 45 10.95 -11.82 5.18
C GLU A 45 10.28 -10.48 4.88
N ASN A 46 10.79 -9.38 5.47
CA ASN A 46 10.30 -8.04 5.16
C ASN A 46 10.56 -7.68 3.69
N VAL A 47 11.76 -7.96 3.18
CA VAL A 47 12.10 -7.73 1.76
C VAL A 47 11.18 -8.54 0.84
N GLU A 48 10.96 -9.82 1.14
CA GLU A 48 10.08 -10.68 0.36
C GLU A 48 8.64 -10.13 0.32
N LYS A 49 8.04 -9.89 1.48
CA LYS A 49 6.65 -9.43 1.58
C LYS A 49 6.45 -8.02 1.02
N THR A 50 7.39 -7.11 1.29
CA THR A 50 7.39 -5.77 0.66
C THR A 50 7.49 -5.89 -0.86
N GLY A 51 8.31 -6.82 -1.36
CA GLY A 51 8.42 -7.12 -2.79
C GLY A 51 7.11 -7.62 -3.40
N GLN A 52 6.36 -8.47 -2.69
CA GLN A 52 5.03 -8.94 -3.12
C GLN A 52 4.05 -7.77 -3.26
N VAL A 53 3.96 -6.90 -2.25
CA VAL A 53 3.10 -5.71 -2.29
C VAL A 53 3.53 -4.76 -3.42
N ALA A 54 4.82 -4.51 -3.57
CA ALA A 54 5.34 -3.65 -4.64
C ALA A 54 5.13 -4.24 -6.04
N ALA A 55 5.13 -5.56 -6.20
CA ALA A 55 4.81 -6.20 -7.48
C ALA A 55 3.31 -6.09 -7.80
N TYR A 56 2.45 -6.24 -6.80
CA TYR A 56 1.01 -6.15 -6.94
C TYR A 56 0.53 -4.71 -7.22
N ALA A 57 1.08 -3.73 -6.50
CA ALA A 57 0.71 -2.32 -6.65
C ALA A 57 1.22 -1.66 -7.95
N LYS A 58 2.06 -2.34 -8.74
CA LYS A 58 2.52 -1.88 -10.07
C LYS A 58 1.44 -2.16 -11.11
N LEU A 59 0.41 -1.32 -11.13
CA LEU A 59 -0.48 -1.11 -12.29
C LEU A 59 -0.06 0.17 -13.03
#